data_AF-A0A7S6SIA8-F1
#
_entry.id   AF-A0A7S6SIA8-F1
#
_cell.length_a   1.000
_cell.length_b   1.000
_cell.length_c   1.000
_cell.angle_alpha   90.00
_cell.angle_beta   90.00
_cell.angle_gamma   90.00
#
_symmetry.space_group_name_H-M   'P 1'
#
loop_
_entity.id
_entity.type
_entity.pdbx_description
1 polymer ?
#
loop_
_entity_poly.entity_id
_entity_poly.type
_entity_poly.pdbx_seq_one_letter_code
_entity_poly.pdbx_strand_id
1 'polypeptide(L)'
;MMTQIRRFARLTPLLLAAVALPANASLIVDSAVTSFFIPHATTTDTVGNDMPLPRPSTLYFGQVRATGTGVVDFFYIGKEAGFTNKFYVKDNLLASTASQPDSFNAPFPLIGSLAVSAGQLLDFGFCTDGGDKVLGSRCVWNDSALSIVSQYNHDRVGGYRSIGYATADIFDPATGARSFGSGLGPSDNLFAFWDDSGARNDDNHDDMIIGMRFTRVDEPTSLALAATGLLGLLWVGSRRNRGASRAA
;
A
#
# COMPACT_ATOMS: atom_id res chain seq x y z
N MET A 1 -79.03 -7.18 -3.34
CA MET A 1 -78.06 -8.02 -4.08
C MET A 1 -76.77 -7.21 -4.19
N MET A 2 -75.81 -7.42 -3.28
CA MET A 2 -74.66 -6.51 -3.10
C MET A 2 -73.40 -7.35 -2.97
N THR A 3 -72.63 -7.42 -4.06
CA THR A 3 -71.50 -8.32 -4.24
C THR A 3 -70.21 -7.62 -3.78
N GLN A 4 -69.68 -8.01 -2.61
CA GLN A 4 -68.39 -7.49 -2.12
C GLN A 4 -67.21 -8.19 -2.79
N ILE A 5 -66.43 -7.44 -3.57
CA ILE A 5 -65.18 -7.87 -4.19
C ILE A 5 -64.03 -7.67 -3.18
N ARG A 6 -63.53 -8.75 -2.59
CA ARG A 6 -62.32 -8.73 -1.75
C ARG A 6 -61.07 -8.75 -2.64
N ARG A 7 -60.38 -7.62 -2.74
CA ARG A 7 -59.07 -7.50 -3.40
C ARG A 7 -57.98 -8.13 -2.51
N PHE A 8 -57.45 -9.27 -2.91
CA PHE A 8 -56.23 -9.85 -2.34
C PHE A 8 -55.01 -9.08 -2.86
N ALA A 9 -54.47 -8.17 -2.05
CA ALA A 9 -53.16 -7.58 -2.32
C ALA A 9 -52.07 -8.65 -2.13
N ARG A 10 -51.49 -9.12 -3.23
CA ARG A 10 -50.29 -9.98 -3.23
C ARG A 10 -49.07 -9.11 -2.92
N LEU A 11 -48.51 -9.26 -1.73
CA LEU A 11 -47.21 -8.72 -1.36
C LEU A 11 -46.12 -9.60 -1.99
N THR A 12 -45.55 -9.14 -3.11
CA THR A 12 -44.36 -9.73 -3.71
C THR A 12 -43.16 -9.38 -2.83
N PRO A 13 -42.44 -10.36 -2.23
CA PRO A 13 -41.21 -10.05 -1.52
C PRO A 13 -40.14 -9.70 -2.54
N LEU A 14 -39.69 -8.44 -2.53
CA LEU A 14 -38.51 -7.99 -3.27
C LEU A 14 -37.29 -8.69 -2.64
N LEU A 15 -36.72 -9.69 -3.33
CA LEU A 15 -35.48 -10.33 -2.91
C LEU A 15 -34.34 -9.34 -3.21
N LEU A 16 -33.90 -8.59 -2.20
CA LEU A 16 -32.68 -7.81 -2.29
C LEU A 16 -31.51 -8.79 -2.09
N ALA A 17 -30.99 -9.35 -3.18
CA ALA A 17 -29.72 -10.05 -3.15
C ALA A 17 -28.62 -9.01 -2.90
N ALA A 18 -28.12 -8.95 -1.67
CA ALA A 18 -26.91 -8.21 -1.36
C ALA A 18 -25.74 -8.92 -2.04
N VAL A 19 -25.45 -8.53 -3.28
CA VAL A 19 -24.22 -8.93 -3.96
C VAL A 19 -23.10 -8.17 -3.25
N ALA A 20 -22.39 -8.84 -2.35
CA ALA A 20 -21.14 -8.33 -1.82
C ALA A 20 -20.15 -8.31 -2.99
N LEU A 21 -20.04 -7.16 -3.65
CA LEU A 21 -18.99 -6.95 -4.63
C LEU A 21 -17.67 -7.04 -3.86
N PRO A 22 -16.69 -7.84 -4.31
CA PRO A 22 -15.38 -7.85 -3.69
C PRO A 22 -14.81 -6.43 -3.82
N ALA A 23 -14.72 -5.71 -2.70
CA ALA A 23 -13.95 -4.47 -2.68
C ALA A 23 -12.52 -4.84 -3.06
N ASN A 24 -11.96 -4.17 -4.07
CA ASN A 24 -10.59 -4.41 -4.47
C ASN A 24 -9.64 -3.86 -3.39
N ALA A 25 -9.33 -4.69 -2.40
CA ALA A 25 -8.28 -4.42 -1.41
C ALA A 25 -6.93 -4.39 -2.12
N SER A 26 -6.19 -3.30 -1.92
CA SER A 26 -4.85 -3.03 -2.45
C SER A 26 -4.17 -1.95 -1.61
N LEU A 27 -3.04 -1.39 -2.06
CA LEU A 27 -2.36 -0.25 -1.44
C LEU A 27 -2.69 1.06 -2.18
N ILE A 28 -2.85 2.15 -1.43
CA ILE A 28 -3.01 3.50 -1.97
C ILE A 28 -2.05 4.47 -1.30
N VAL A 29 -1.55 5.45 -2.05
CA VAL A 29 -0.76 6.58 -1.52
C VAL A 29 -1.69 7.76 -1.28
N ASP A 30 -1.80 8.21 -0.03
CA ASP A 30 -2.71 9.24 0.47
C ASP A 30 -2.11 10.65 0.32
N SER A 31 -1.73 11.02 -0.91
CA SER A 31 -1.24 12.37 -1.25
C SER A 31 -1.16 12.58 -2.76
N ALA A 32 -1.26 13.84 -3.19
CA ALA A 32 -1.16 14.26 -4.59
C ALA A 32 0.17 14.95 -4.94
N VAL A 33 1.16 14.92 -4.04
CA VAL A 33 2.46 15.52 -4.29
C VAL A 33 3.31 14.59 -5.16
N THR A 34 3.88 15.14 -6.24
CA THR A 34 4.64 14.36 -7.23
C THR A 34 5.97 15.03 -7.55
N SER A 35 7.00 14.22 -7.82
CA SER A 35 8.26 14.64 -8.46
C SER A 35 8.62 13.71 -9.61
N PHE A 36 9.44 14.19 -10.53
CA PHE A 36 10.03 13.35 -11.57
C PHE A 36 11.09 12.44 -10.96
N PHE A 37 11.11 11.18 -11.40
CA PHE A 37 12.22 10.28 -11.11
C PHE A 37 13.31 10.58 -12.15
N ILE A 38 14.44 11.14 -11.71
CA ILE A 38 15.56 11.50 -12.58
C ILE A 38 16.79 10.74 -12.08
N PRO A 39 17.07 9.54 -12.62
CA PRO A 39 18.07 8.66 -12.02
C PRO A 39 19.49 9.03 -12.46
N HIS A 40 19.77 10.31 -12.64
CA HIS A 40 21.05 10.78 -13.14
C HIS A 40 21.19 12.25 -12.76
N ALA A 41 21.77 12.53 -11.60
CA ALA A 41 22.38 13.83 -11.40
C ALA A 41 23.43 14.00 -12.52
N THR A 42 23.30 15.07 -13.30
CA THR A 42 24.17 15.40 -14.45
C THR A 42 25.63 15.71 -14.06
N THR A 43 26.05 15.30 -12.86
CA THR A 43 27.34 15.56 -12.22
C THR A 43 28.14 14.27 -12.05
N THR A 44 28.61 13.72 -13.16
CA THR A 44 29.96 13.14 -13.35
C THR A 44 30.68 12.37 -12.21
N ASP A 45 30.05 11.53 -11.38
CA ASP A 45 30.86 10.60 -10.56
C ASP A 45 30.24 9.29 -10.01
N THR A 46 28.98 8.94 -10.29
CA THR A 46 28.54 7.54 -10.10
C THR A 46 28.64 6.81 -11.44
N VAL A 47 29.83 6.22 -11.66
CA VAL A 47 30.00 5.21 -12.71
C VAL A 47 29.27 3.94 -12.26
N GLY A 48 27.94 3.94 -12.38
CA GLY A 48 27.23 2.75 -12.86
C GLY A 48 26.37 1.94 -11.90
N ASN A 49 25.49 2.52 -11.06
CA ASN A 49 24.50 1.70 -10.36
C ASN A 49 23.06 2.24 -10.26
N ASP A 50 22.62 3.20 -11.07
CA ASP A 50 21.20 3.59 -11.09
C ASP A 50 20.26 2.38 -11.24
N MET A 51 19.04 2.50 -10.72
CA MET A 51 18.01 1.48 -10.94
C MET A 51 17.83 1.22 -12.46
N PRO A 52 18.04 -0.04 -12.93
CA PRO A 52 17.99 -0.34 -14.35
C PRO A 52 16.56 -0.22 -14.90
N LEU A 53 16.43 -0.06 -16.21
CA LEU A 53 15.13 -0.12 -16.87
C LEU A 53 14.47 -1.50 -16.68
N PRO A 54 13.13 -1.57 -16.57
CA PRO A 54 12.21 -0.43 -16.49
C PRO A 54 12.20 0.21 -15.09
N ARG A 55 11.96 1.52 -15.05
CA ARG A 55 11.93 2.38 -13.84
C ARG A 55 10.76 3.38 -13.94
N PRO A 56 10.21 3.90 -12.84
CA PRO A 56 9.09 4.83 -12.90
C PRO A 56 9.51 6.17 -13.52
N SER A 57 8.57 6.91 -14.12
CA SER A 57 8.81 8.28 -14.57
C SER A 57 8.51 9.32 -13.49
N THR A 58 7.70 8.94 -12.51
CA THR A 58 7.14 9.83 -11.49
C THR A 58 7.12 9.11 -10.16
N LEU A 59 7.57 9.81 -9.12
CA LEU A 59 7.42 9.41 -7.74
C LEU A 59 6.31 10.23 -7.08
N TYR A 60 5.61 9.58 -6.19
CA TYR A 60 4.53 10.15 -5.41
C TYR A 60 4.93 10.21 -3.94
N PHE A 61 4.63 11.32 -3.26
CA PHE A 61 5.06 11.56 -1.88
C PHE A 61 3.86 11.66 -0.98
N GLY A 62 3.77 10.82 0.04
CA GLY A 62 2.61 10.73 0.91
C GLY A 62 2.72 9.60 1.92
N GLN A 63 1.57 9.12 2.39
CA GLN A 63 1.50 7.95 3.26
C GLN A 63 0.83 6.79 2.53
N VAL A 64 1.34 5.58 2.69
CA VAL A 64 0.74 4.36 2.15
C VAL A 64 -0.27 3.80 3.13
N ARG A 65 -1.46 3.49 2.63
CA ARG A 65 -2.58 2.90 3.35
C ARG A 65 -3.05 1.62 2.64
N ALA A 66 -3.45 0.62 3.40
CA ALA A 66 -4.16 -0.54 2.86
C ALA A 66 -5.66 -0.20 2.68
N THR A 67 -6.23 -0.47 1.50
CA THR A 67 -7.67 -0.29 1.25
C THR A 67 -8.50 -1.50 1.71
N GLY A 68 -7.86 -2.61 2.05
CA GLY A 68 -8.50 -3.77 2.66
C GLY A 68 -7.57 -4.58 3.55
N THR A 69 -8.12 -5.62 4.16
CA THR A 69 -7.38 -6.51 5.07
C THR A 69 -6.51 -7.49 4.29
N GLY A 70 -5.25 -7.64 4.68
CA GLY A 70 -4.30 -8.48 3.97
C GLY A 70 -2.92 -8.54 4.61
N VAL A 71 -1.97 -9.03 3.84
CA VAL A 71 -0.55 -9.10 4.19
C VAL A 71 0.24 -8.34 3.13
N VAL A 72 1.16 -7.48 3.56
CA VAL A 72 2.13 -6.80 2.71
C VAL A 72 3.46 -7.50 2.86
N ASP A 73 3.97 -8.10 1.79
CA ASP A 73 5.30 -8.67 1.72
C ASP A 73 6.29 -7.61 1.23
N PHE A 74 7.46 -7.53 1.89
CA PHE A 74 8.52 -6.57 1.56
C PHE A 74 9.71 -7.29 0.94
N PHE A 75 10.21 -6.76 -0.18
CA PHE A 75 11.33 -7.30 -0.93
C PHE A 75 12.43 -6.25 -1.01
N TYR A 76 13.66 -6.64 -0.71
CA TYR A 76 14.81 -5.76 -0.91
C TYR A 76 15.20 -5.78 -2.39
N ILE A 77 15.12 -4.63 -3.06
CA ILE A 77 15.35 -4.53 -4.52
C ILE A 77 16.81 -4.20 -4.82
N GLY A 78 17.38 -3.26 -4.07
CA GLY A 78 18.73 -2.78 -4.31
C GLY A 78 18.99 -1.44 -3.63
N LYS A 79 20.19 -0.91 -3.85
CA LYS A 79 20.66 0.35 -3.28
C LYS A 79 21.77 0.95 -4.14
N GLU A 80 21.80 2.28 -4.27
CA GLU A 80 22.92 3.10 -4.76
C GLU A 80 23.56 3.93 -3.62
N ALA A 81 23.24 3.65 -2.36
CA ALA A 81 23.64 4.52 -1.26
C ALA A 81 25.14 4.51 -0.93
N GLY A 82 25.69 5.72 -0.74
CA GLY A 82 26.96 5.98 -0.07
C GLY A 82 26.90 5.84 1.45
N PHE A 83 25.71 5.97 2.06
CA PHE A 83 25.48 5.75 3.49
C PHE A 83 24.88 4.37 3.79
N THR A 84 24.85 4.02 5.08
CA THR A 84 24.13 2.84 5.55
C THR A 84 22.66 3.18 5.79
N ASN A 85 21.83 2.76 4.84
CA ASN A 85 20.39 2.80 4.98
C ASN A 85 19.87 1.55 5.67
N LYS A 86 18.72 1.72 6.32
CA LYS A 86 18.05 0.72 7.13
C LYS A 86 16.55 0.81 6.90
N PHE A 87 15.90 -0.32 6.75
CA PHE A 87 14.45 -0.43 6.60
C PHE A 87 13.85 -1.18 7.78
N TYR A 88 12.80 -0.60 8.34
CA TYR A 88 12.12 -1.07 9.54
C TYR A 88 10.65 -1.34 9.25
N VAL A 89 10.09 -2.36 9.92
CA VAL A 89 8.64 -2.62 9.97
C VAL A 89 8.26 -2.87 11.43
N LYS A 90 7.31 -2.09 11.98
CA LYS A 90 6.95 -2.14 13.41
C LYS A 90 8.19 -2.09 14.32
N ASP A 91 9.07 -1.12 14.08
CA ASP A 91 10.36 -0.95 14.77
C ASP A 91 11.38 -2.10 14.61
N ASN A 92 11.08 -3.17 13.88
CA ASN A 92 12.01 -4.27 13.63
C ASN A 92 12.84 -3.97 12.38
N LEU A 93 14.16 -3.99 12.52
CA LEU A 93 15.08 -3.88 11.38
C LEU A 93 14.95 -5.11 10.48
N LEU A 94 14.49 -4.92 9.24
CA LEU A 94 14.34 -5.99 8.25
C LEU A 94 15.45 -6.01 7.21
N ALA A 95 15.97 -4.84 6.83
CA ALA A 95 17.07 -4.74 5.87
C ALA A 95 18.02 -3.61 6.22
N SER A 96 19.28 -3.78 5.85
CA SER A 96 20.29 -2.72 5.90
C SER A 96 21.19 -2.83 4.68
N THR A 97 21.59 -1.68 4.13
CA THR A 97 22.55 -1.60 3.03
C THR A 97 23.99 -1.83 3.49
N ALA A 98 24.23 -1.98 4.80
CA ALA A 98 25.53 -2.33 5.35
C ALA A 98 26.04 -3.62 4.71
N SER A 99 27.19 -3.54 4.04
CA SER A 99 27.81 -4.67 3.33
C SER A 99 26.97 -5.29 2.21
N GLN A 100 25.90 -4.63 1.76
CA GLN A 100 25.16 -5.03 0.57
C GLN A 100 25.88 -4.51 -0.67
N PRO A 101 25.95 -5.31 -1.76
CA PRO A 101 26.46 -4.83 -3.02
C PRO A 101 25.55 -3.70 -3.52
N ASP A 102 26.20 -2.72 -4.13
CA ASP A 102 25.55 -1.67 -4.90
C ASP A 102 25.03 -2.31 -6.21
N SER A 103 23.77 -2.74 -6.20
CA SER A 103 23.16 -3.52 -7.29
C SER A 103 21.64 -3.62 -7.15
N PHE A 104 20.97 -3.83 -8.29
CA PHE A 104 19.52 -3.99 -8.41
C PHE A 104 19.14 -5.32 -9.08
N ASN A 105 19.89 -6.38 -8.76
CA ASN A 105 19.79 -7.67 -9.45
C ASN A 105 18.83 -8.62 -8.74
N ALA A 106 17.95 -9.25 -9.51
CA ALA A 106 17.11 -10.36 -9.05
C ALA A 106 17.94 -11.64 -8.84
N PRO A 107 17.48 -12.59 -7.99
CA PRO A 107 16.22 -12.57 -7.25
C PRO A 107 16.21 -11.58 -6.08
N PHE A 108 15.09 -10.89 -5.88
CA PHE A 108 14.88 -9.98 -4.77
C PHE A 108 14.39 -10.74 -3.53
N PRO A 109 15.15 -10.75 -2.41
CA PRO A 109 14.77 -11.53 -1.24
C PRO A 109 13.57 -10.92 -0.52
N LEU A 110 12.65 -11.78 -0.08
CA LEU A 110 11.63 -11.44 0.92
C LEU A 110 12.32 -11.13 2.24
N ILE A 111 12.19 -9.91 2.74
CA ILE A 111 12.82 -9.46 4.00
C ILE A 111 11.85 -9.43 5.18
N GLY A 112 10.55 -9.51 4.92
CA GLY A 112 9.52 -9.68 5.94
C GLY A 112 8.12 -9.35 5.44
N SER A 113 7.14 -9.44 6.33
CA SER A 113 5.73 -9.25 6.01
C SER A 113 4.99 -8.49 7.12
N LEU A 114 3.94 -7.75 6.74
CA LEU A 114 3.10 -6.99 7.65
C LEU A 114 1.62 -7.31 7.40
N ALA A 115 0.95 -7.89 8.39
CA ALA A 115 -0.51 -7.96 8.40
C ALA A 115 -1.12 -6.57 8.63
N VAL A 116 -2.09 -6.20 7.80
CA VAL A 116 -2.77 -4.90 7.81
C VAL A 116 -4.28 -5.07 7.76
N SER A 117 -4.99 -4.14 8.39
CA SER A 117 -6.45 -4.02 8.29
C SER A 117 -6.86 -2.99 7.24
N ALA A 118 -8.09 -3.10 6.74
CA ALA A 118 -8.68 -2.09 5.86
C ALA A 118 -8.61 -0.68 6.49
N GLY A 119 -8.10 0.28 5.73
CA GLY A 119 -7.94 1.66 6.16
C GLY A 119 -6.69 1.94 7.00
N GLN A 120 -5.88 0.94 7.34
CA GLN A 120 -4.69 1.11 8.17
C GLN A 120 -3.53 1.70 7.37
N LEU A 121 -2.80 2.65 7.96
CA LEU A 121 -1.49 3.07 7.47
C LEU A 121 -0.46 1.95 7.66
N LEU A 122 0.44 1.80 6.70
CA LEU A 122 1.52 0.82 6.82
C LEU A 122 2.59 1.35 7.80
N ASP A 123 2.95 0.53 8.78
CA ASP A 123 3.94 0.83 9.81
C ASP A 123 5.33 0.35 9.36
N PHE A 124 5.99 1.19 8.56
CA PHE A 124 7.38 1.02 8.15
C PHE A 124 8.10 2.35 8.12
N GLY A 125 9.44 2.27 8.12
CA GLY A 125 10.27 3.44 7.97
C GLY A 125 11.67 3.13 7.44
N PHE A 126 12.32 4.20 6.99
CA PHE A 126 13.69 4.19 6.52
C PHE A 126 14.54 5.03 7.46
N CYS A 127 15.79 4.64 7.67
CA CYS A 127 16.77 5.44 8.39
C CYS A 127 18.11 5.41 7.66
N THR A 128 18.88 6.48 7.78
CA THR A 128 20.28 6.54 7.32
C THR A 128 21.24 6.80 8.50
N ASP A 129 22.48 6.33 8.40
CA ASP A 129 23.55 6.66 9.35
C ASP A 129 24.27 7.97 9.03
N GLY A 130 24.09 8.50 7.82
CA GLY A 130 24.72 9.71 7.32
C GLY A 130 23.78 10.91 7.17
N GLY A 131 24.30 11.98 6.57
CA GLY A 131 23.58 13.22 6.33
C GLY A 131 23.21 14.03 7.58
N ASP A 132 22.57 15.16 7.33
CA ASP A 132 22.06 16.06 8.37
C ASP A 132 20.94 15.41 9.18
N LYS A 133 20.38 16.07 10.19
CA LYS A 133 19.18 15.58 10.89
C LYS A 133 18.02 16.49 10.60
N VAL A 134 16.87 15.94 10.23
CA VAL A 134 15.61 16.69 10.12
C VAL A 134 14.85 16.50 11.41
N LEU A 135 14.53 17.60 12.10
CA LEU A 135 13.85 17.59 13.40
C LEU A 135 14.53 16.66 14.43
N GLY A 136 15.86 16.56 14.38
CA GLY A 136 16.66 15.72 15.28
C GLY A 136 16.71 14.23 14.91
N SER A 137 16.07 13.80 13.83
CA SER A 137 16.02 12.41 13.35
C SER A 137 16.72 12.24 12.00
N ARG A 138 17.16 11.00 11.72
CA ARG A 138 17.59 10.53 10.39
C ARG A 138 16.66 9.46 9.83
N CYS A 139 15.48 9.35 10.43
CA CYS A 139 14.50 8.33 10.12
C CYS A 139 13.20 8.93 9.61
N VAL A 140 12.56 8.19 8.73
CA VAL A 140 11.36 8.57 8.01
C VAL A 140 10.34 7.46 8.14
N TRP A 141 9.16 7.80 8.62
CA TRP A 141 8.13 6.83 8.95
C TRP A 141 6.87 7.08 8.15
N ASN A 142 6.40 6.05 7.45
CA ASN A 142 5.22 6.14 6.59
C ASN A 142 3.93 6.43 7.38
N ASP A 143 3.84 5.96 8.61
CA ASP A 143 2.69 6.17 9.50
C ASP A 143 2.74 7.51 10.26
N SER A 144 3.79 8.31 10.06
CA SER A 144 3.96 9.64 10.67
C SER A 144 3.96 10.75 9.63
N ALA A 145 2.83 11.45 9.48
CA ALA A 145 2.69 12.57 8.54
C ALA A 145 3.72 13.68 8.79
N LEU A 146 4.07 13.95 10.06
CA LEU A 146 5.10 14.93 10.42
C LEU A 146 6.49 14.52 9.93
N SER A 147 6.75 13.21 9.88
CA SER A 147 7.99 12.67 9.33
C SER A 147 8.09 13.03 7.85
N ILE A 148 7.05 12.73 7.06
CA ILE A 148 7.05 12.91 5.60
C ILE A 148 6.98 14.38 5.15
N VAL A 149 6.22 15.23 5.85
CA VAL A 149 6.05 16.66 5.48
C VAL A 149 7.31 17.48 5.75
N SER A 150 8.13 17.09 6.73
CA SER A 150 9.37 17.80 7.07
C SER A 150 10.50 17.64 6.03
N GLN A 151 10.27 16.82 5.01
CA GLN A 151 11.28 16.19 4.18
C GLN A 151 11.15 16.56 2.70
N TYR A 152 9.92 16.48 2.17
CA TYR A 152 9.58 17.12 0.92
C TYR A 152 9.33 18.61 1.20
N ASN A 153 10.25 19.51 0.77
CA ASN A 153 10.24 20.98 0.96
C ASN A 153 11.08 21.57 2.12
N HIS A 154 12.09 20.89 2.68
CA HIS A 154 12.88 21.57 3.73
C HIS A 154 13.61 22.83 3.23
N ASP A 155 13.92 22.96 1.94
CA ASP A 155 14.61 24.16 1.42
C ASP A 155 14.06 24.74 0.10
N ARG A 156 12.97 24.22 -0.46
CA ARG A 156 12.43 24.61 -1.79
C ARG A 156 13.43 24.44 -2.97
N VAL A 157 14.55 23.77 -2.77
CA VAL A 157 15.61 23.59 -3.79
C VAL A 157 15.99 22.11 -3.98
N GLY A 158 15.72 21.22 -3.02
CA GLY A 158 15.96 19.78 -3.16
C GLY A 158 15.38 19.01 -1.97
N GLY A 159 14.93 17.77 -2.17
CA GLY A 159 14.39 16.96 -1.09
C GLY A 159 15.52 16.40 -0.25
N TYR A 160 15.72 16.88 0.98
CA TYR A 160 16.86 16.47 1.84
C TYR A 160 16.78 15.07 2.44
N ARG A 161 15.86 14.22 1.96
CA ARG A 161 15.55 12.83 2.35
C ARG A 161 14.07 12.62 2.21
N SER A 162 13.64 11.61 1.48
CA SER A 162 12.21 11.35 1.37
C SER A 162 11.93 9.92 0.91
N ILE A 163 10.67 9.51 1.10
CA ILE A 163 10.17 8.25 0.55
C ILE A 163 9.26 8.60 -0.61
N GLY A 164 9.74 8.36 -1.82
CA GLY A 164 8.92 8.39 -3.02
C GLY A 164 8.27 7.04 -3.25
N TYR A 165 7.08 7.04 -3.85
CA TYR A 165 6.35 5.83 -4.18
C TYR A 165 6.08 5.73 -5.66
N ALA A 166 6.10 4.52 -6.20
CA ALA A 166 5.57 4.23 -7.53
C ALA A 166 4.77 2.93 -7.54
N THR A 167 3.64 2.93 -8.25
CA THR A 167 2.83 1.74 -8.47
C THR A 167 3.42 0.91 -9.60
N ALA A 168 3.35 -0.41 -9.46
CA ALA A 168 3.79 -1.33 -10.49
C ALA A 168 2.64 -2.23 -10.96
N ASP A 169 2.41 -2.28 -12.27
CA ASP A 169 1.40 -3.17 -12.86
C ASP A 169 1.85 -4.62 -12.80
N ILE A 170 3.16 -4.84 -12.93
CA ILE A 170 3.82 -6.14 -12.83
C ILE A 170 4.96 -6.01 -11.83
N PHE A 171 5.09 -7.00 -10.95
CA PHE A 171 6.27 -7.21 -10.14
C PHE A 171 6.43 -8.71 -9.90
N ASP A 172 7.58 -9.26 -10.25
CA ASP A 172 7.99 -10.63 -9.92
C ASP A 172 9.40 -10.59 -9.28
N PRO A 173 9.53 -10.84 -7.97
CA PRO A 173 10.80 -10.78 -7.27
C PRO A 173 11.76 -11.92 -7.68
N ALA A 174 11.27 -13.03 -8.23
CA ALA A 174 12.12 -14.14 -8.61
C ALA A 174 12.91 -13.83 -9.89
N THR A 175 12.26 -13.20 -10.87
CA THR A 175 12.86 -12.86 -12.17
C THR A 175 13.31 -11.41 -12.28
N GLY A 176 12.87 -10.55 -11.36
CA GLY A 176 13.08 -9.10 -11.43
C GLY A 176 12.17 -8.39 -12.43
N ALA A 177 11.24 -9.11 -13.05
CA ALA A 177 10.29 -8.54 -13.99
C ALA A 177 9.44 -7.49 -13.27
N ARG A 178 9.35 -6.30 -13.86
CA ARG A 178 8.55 -5.20 -13.32
C ARG A 178 8.05 -4.30 -14.45
N SER A 179 6.94 -3.60 -14.23
CA SER A 179 6.49 -2.50 -15.09
C SER A 179 5.77 -1.46 -14.24
N PHE A 180 6.08 -0.19 -14.47
CA PHE A 180 5.50 0.92 -13.70
C PHE A 180 4.36 1.57 -14.47
N GLY A 181 3.25 1.79 -13.76
CA GLY A 181 2.11 2.53 -14.29
C GLY A 181 2.32 4.04 -14.18
N SER A 182 1.49 4.83 -14.86
CA SER A 182 1.57 6.30 -14.86
C SER A 182 0.70 6.99 -13.80
N GLY A 183 0.16 6.25 -12.81
CA GLY A 183 -0.85 6.78 -11.90
C GLY A 183 -0.87 6.20 -10.48
N LEU A 184 -1.44 6.98 -9.55
CA LEU A 184 -1.68 6.66 -8.14
C LEU A 184 -2.91 5.79 -7.86
N GLY A 185 -3.25 4.91 -8.80
CA GLY A 185 -4.34 3.98 -8.58
C GLY A 185 -4.07 3.05 -7.39
N PRO A 186 -5.12 2.54 -6.73
CA PRO A 186 -4.97 1.39 -5.84
C PRO A 186 -4.21 0.26 -6.55
N SER A 187 -3.15 -0.27 -5.93
CA SER A 187 -2.24 -1.24 -6.55
C SER A 187 -1.82 -2.35 -5.58
N ASP A 188 -1.73 -3.58 -6.07
CA ASP A 188 -1.20 -4.71 -5.28
C ASP A 188 0.33 -4.70 -5.23
N ASN A 189 1.00 -4.01 -6.17
CA ASN A 189 2.44 -3.84 -6.15
C ASN A 189 2.79 -2.35 -6.05
N LEU A 190 3.63 -2.03 -5.07
CA LEU A 190 4.10 -0.68 -4.80
C LEU A 190 5.60 -0.73 -4.53
N PHE A 191 6.33 0.30 -4.92
CA PHE A 191 7.75 0.44 -4.64
C PHE A 191 7.95 1.69 -3.79
N ALA A 192 8.78 1.58 -2.76
CA ALA A 192 9.28 2.70 -1.97
C ALA A 192 10.72 2.99 -2.38
N PHE A 193 10.96 4.25 -2.72
CA PHE A 193 12.20 4.83 -3.20
C PHE A 193 12.72 5.75 -2.11
N TRP A 194 13.74 5.29 -1.41
CA TRP A 194 14.38 6.05 -0.36
C TRP A 194 15.49 6.90 -0.96
N ASP A 195 15.45 8.19 -0.65
CA ASP A 195 16.51 9.15 -0.87
C ASP A 195 17.13 9.47 0.50
N ASP A 196 18.43 9.20 0.66
CA ASP A 196 19.17 9.42 1.90
C ASP A 196 19.88 10.78 1.96
N SER A 197 19.73 11.61 0.93
CA SER A 197 20.38 12.91 0.64
C SER A 197 21.87 12.89 0.37
N GLY A 198 22.50 11.71 0.45
CA GLY A 198 23.90 11.48 0.12
C GLY A 198 24.90 12.37 0.87
N ALA A 199 26.18 12.21 0.52
CA ALA A 199 27.22 13.19 0.87
C ALA A 199 27.16 14.44 -0.03
N ARG A 200 26.54 14.29 -1.20
CA ARG A 200 26.15 15.34 -2.14
C ARG A 200 24.75 14.93 -2.59
N ASN A 201 23.76 15.77 -2.32
CA ASN A 201 22.38 15.54 -2.71
C ASN A 201 22.30 15.26 -4.21
N ASP A 202 22.16 13.99 -4.59
CA ASP A 202 22.05 13.52 -5.98
C ASP A 202 20.59 13.27 -6.40
N ASP A 203 19.64 13.37 -5.47
CA ASP A 203 18.18 13.48 -5.67
C ASP A 203 17.57 12.36 -6.57
N ASN A 204 18.31 11.29 -6.87
CA ASN A 204 17.88 10.20 -7.77
C ASN A 204 16.98 9.16 -7.08
N HIS A 205 16.83 9.21 -5.74
CA HIS A 205 15.90 8.39 -4.94
C HIS A 205 16.10 6.86 -5.08
N ASP A 206 17.28 6.40 -5.46
CA ASP A 206 17.66 4.98 -5.56
C ASP A 206 18.70 4.55 -4.51
N ASP A 207 18.91 5.36 -3.47
CA ASP A 207 19.75 5.01 -2.32
C ASP A 207 19.30 3.74 -1.61
N MET A 208 18.00 3.45 -1.57
CA MET A 208 17.47 2.15 -1.17
C MET A 208 16.07 1.94 -1.75
N ILE A 209 15.83 0.80 -2.37
CA ILE A 209 14.52 0.49 -2.95
C ILE A 209 13.92 -0.76 -2.29
N ILE A 210 12.68 -0.62 -1.83
CA ILE A 210 11.88 -1.71 -1.27
C ILE A 210 10.64 -1.93 -2.14
N GLY A 211 10.48 -3.16 -2.63
CA GLY A 211 9.26 -3.61 -3.29
C GLY A 211 8.26 -4.10 -2.27
N MET A 212 6.98 -3.80 -2.47
CA MET A 212 5.86 -4.22 -1.65
C MET A 212 4.88 -4.98 -2.51
N ARG A 213 4.43 -6.15 -2.02
CA ARG A 213 3.34 -6.92 -2.62
C ARG A 213 2.24 -7.15 -1.60
N PHE A 214 1.04 -6.66 -1.90
CA PHE A 214 -0.14 -6.90 -1.10
C PHE A 214 -0.83 -8.19 -1.54
N THR A 215 -1.08 -9.07 -0.57
CA THR A 215 -1.90 -10.26 -0.74
C THR A 215 -3.14 -10.11 0.14
N ARG A 216 -4.32 -10.13 -0.48
CA ARG A 216 -5.58 -10.08 0.27
C ARG A 216 -5.74 -11.32 1.13
N VAL A 217 -6.22 -11.11 2.35
CA VAL A 217 -6.80 -12.18 3.15
C VAL A 217 -8.31 -12.11 2.91
N ASP A 218 -8.84 -13.05 2.12
CA ASP A 218 -10.27 -13.13 1.89
C ASP A 218 -10.98 -13.33 3.23
N GLU A 219 -12.00 -12.52 3.48
CA GLU A 219 -12.90 -12.80 4.59
C GLU A 219 -13.49 -14.19 4.37
N PRO A 220 -13.39 -15.10 5.35
CA PRO A 220 -13.83 -16.45 5.14
C PRO A 220 -15.32 -16.40 4.79
N THR A 221 -15.68 -17.01 3.65
CA THR A 221 -17.06 -17.07 3.13
C THR A 221 -18.07 -17.57 4.16
N SER A 222 -17.62 -18.21 5.22
CA SER A 222 -18.39 -18.55 6.42
C SER A 222 -19.05 -17.34 7.09
N LEU A 223 -18.44 -16.14 7.09
CA LEU A 223 -19.07 -14.93 7.65
C LEU A 223 -20.25 -14.48 6.81
N ALA A 224 -20.09 -14.49 5.48
CA ALA A 224 -21.20 -14.22 4.55
C ALA A 224 -22.30 -15.29 4.67
N LEU A 225 -21.91 -16.57 4.81
CA LEU A 225 -22.85 -17.67 5.00
C LEU A 225 -23.59 -17.58 6.35
N ALA A 226 -22.90 -17.18 7.41
CA ALA A 226 -23.50 -16.98 8.73
C ALA A 226 -24.48 -15.80 8.72
N ALA A 227 -24.11 -14.69 8.09
CA ALA A 227 -24.97 -13.53 7.94
C ALA A 227 -26.24 -13.85 7.13
N THR A 228 -26.08 -14.56 6.00
CA THR A 228 -27.23 -15.00 5.18
C THR A 228 -28.10 -16.03 5.89
N GLY A 229 -27.50 -16.96 6.64
CA GLY A 229 -28.22 -17.91 7.50
C GLY A 229 -29.05 -17.22 8.59
N LEU A 230 -28.48 -16.23 9.28
CA LEU A 230 -29.18 -15.43 10.29
C LEU A 230 -30.35 -14.65 9.68
N LEU A 231 -30.16 -14.01 8.53
CA LEU A 231 -31.23 -13.32 7.82
C LEU A 231 -32.36 -14.27 7.41
N GLY A 232 -32.01 -15.49 6.97
CA GLY A 232 -32.98 -16.55 6.67
C GLY A 232 -33.82 -16.93 7.89
N LEU A 233 -33.18 -17.10 9.06
CA LEU A 233 -33.87 -17.44 10.31
C LEU A 233 -34.80 -16.31 10.78
N LEU A 234 -34.36 -15.05 10.70
CA LEU A 234 -35.19 -13.89 11.04
C LEU A 234 -36.43 -13.78 10.13
N TRP A 235 -36.25 -14.04 8.83
CA TRP A 235 -37.36 -14.04 7.88
C TRP A 235 -38.38 -15.14 8.18
N VAL A 236 -37.93 -16.38 8.43
CA VAL A 236 -38.81 -17.50 8.81
C VAL A 236 -39.52 -17.21 10.13
N GLY A 237 -38.80 -16.69 11.14
CA GLY A 237 -39.37 -16.30 12.43
C GLY A 237 -40.47 -15.23 12.30
N SER A 238 -40.25 -14.23 11.46
CA SER A 238 -41.22 -13.16 11.22
C SER A 238 -42.55 -13.65 10.60
N ARG A 239 -42.51 -14.74 9.82
CA ARG A 239 -43.71 -15.35 9.23
C ARG A 239 -44.57 -16.09 10.27
N ARG A 240 -43.95 -16.74 11.26
CA ARG A 240 -44.70 -17.45 12.31
C ARG A 240 -45.50 -16.50 13.20
N ASN A 241 -44.94 -15.34 13.57
CA ASN A 241 -45.63 -14.38 14.43
C ASN A 241 -46.82 -13.69 13.76
N ARG A 242 -46.80 -13.49 12.44
CA ARG A 242 -47.93 -12.90 11.70
C ARG A 242 -49.12 -13.86 11.52
N GLY A 243 -48.90 -15.16 11.66
CA GLY A 243 -49.97 -16.17 11.65
C GLY A 243 -50.74 -16.22 12.98
N ALA A 244 -50.07 -15.96 14.10
CA ALA A 244 -50.66 -16.03 15.44
C ALA A 244 -51.62 -14.85 15.74
N SER A 245 -51.37 -13.67 15.18
CA SER A 245 -52.19 -12.47 15.41
C SER A 245 -53.56 -12.44 14.69
N ARG A 246 -53.94 -13.51 13.97
CA ARG A 246 -55.24 -13.62 13.29
C ARG A 246 -56.21 -14.60 13.96
N ALA A 247 -55.82 -15.20 15.08
CA ALA A 247 -56.63 -16.19 15.80
C ALA A 247 -57.24 -15.64 17.11
N ALA A 248 -57.21 -14.31 17.32
CA ALA A 248 -57.86 -13.63 18.44
C ALA A 248 -58.91 -12.63 17.91
#